data_AF-A0A8H8MR05-F1
#
_entry.id   AF-A0A8H8MR05-F1
#
_cell.length_a   1.000
_cell.length_b   1.000
_cell.length_c   1.000
_cell.angle_alpha   90.00
_cell.angle_beta   90.00
_cell.angle_gamma   90.00
#
_symmetry.space_group_name_H-M   'P 1'
#
loop_
_entity.id
_entity.type
_entity.pdbx_description
1 polymer ?
#
loop_
_entity_poly.entity_id
_entity_poly.type
_entity_poly.pdbx_seq_one_letter_code
_entity_poly.pdbx_strand_id
1 'polypeptide(L)'
;MSVDMPPSPAPRPTYASVAVSARLSDDKLKTCPVPIPRGPSSFRIPPQSRPKNQQLKAPVLNPVRLVVRPSGKRYAQKPFAVIHIAGPSEPYQILSRAMRLSPSGCGISLLGVHVNRSENLIVSLAHGTSDAQIAIVSAVIQSTFAPLLGFDPLITQDIKWSKFMVSSVPTRSAPSQPTFSEEEVFASFKANPSMQALSITRAPRWVRNPASISGAHSSFTFSFLDPDGSISTSLAKSSLFMFGAPVHLKRWVDKPRQTRS
;
A
#
# COMPACT_ATOMS: atom_id res chain seq x y z
N MET A 1 40.89 -51.17 -17.25
CA MET A 1 39.64 -50.43 -17.50
C MET A 1 39.95 -48.95 -17.32
N SER A 2 40.30 -48.27 -18.40
CA SER A 2 40.60 -46.83 -18.40
C SER A 2 39.28 -46.07 -18.46
N VAL A 3 39.02 -45.25 -17.43
CA VAL A 3 37.85 -44.38 -17.37
C VAL A 3 38.21 -43.07 -18.07
N ASP A 4 37.59 -42.85 -19.23
CA ASP A 4 37.65 -41.60 -19.97
C ASP A 4 36.98 -40.48 -19.16
N MET A 5 37.73 -39.40 -18.92
CA MET A 5 37.25 -38.23 -18.19
C MET A 5 36.73 -37.19 -19.19
N PRO A 6 35.50 -36.68 -19.05
CA PRO A 6 34.95 -35.72 -20.01
C PRO A 6 35.70 -34.38 -19.95
N PRO A 7 35.85 -33.69 -21.10
CA PRO A 7 36.58 -32.43 -21.18
C PRO A 7 35.89 -31.32 -20.39
N SER A 8 36.71 -30.51 -19.72
CA SER A 8 36.29 -29.35 -18.92
C SER A 8 35.53 -28.33 -19.78
N PRO A 9 34.36 -27.83 -19.35
CA PRO A 9 33.58 -26.85 -20.11
C PRO A 9 34.30 -25.51 -20.21
N ALA A 10 34.32 -24.94 -21.41
CA ALA A 10 34.92 -23.63 -21.68
C ALA A 10 34.26 -22.50 -20.85
N PRO A 11 35.04 -21.50 -20.41
CA PRO A 11 34.52 -20.40 -19.60
C PRO A 11 33.47 -19.59 -20.37
N ARG A 12 32.31 -19.38 -19.74
CA ARG A 12 31.23 -18.57 -20.29
C ARG A 12 31.62 -17.09 -20.27
N PRO A 13 31.43 -16.33 -21.37
CA PRO A 13 31.69 -14.90 -21.39
C PRO A 13 30.76 -14.17 -20.42
N THR A 14 31.35 -13.33 -19.58
CA THR A 14 30.66 -12.48 -18.61
C THR A 14 30.14 -11.22 -19.29
N TYR A 15 28.95 -10.74 -18.87
CA TYR A 15 28.20 -9.61 -19.45
C TYR A 15 28.98 -8.26 -19.50
N ALA A 16 30.11 -8.15 -18.80
CA ALA A 16 30.90 -6.93 -18.72
C ALA A 16 31.73 -6.61 -19.99
N SER A 17 31.82 -7.51 -20.98
CA SER A 17 32.67 -7.33 -22.16
C SER A 17 31.97 -6.76 -23.41
N VAL A 18 30.68 -6.40 -23.35
CA VAL A 18 29.90 -5.97 -24.54
C VAL A 18 29.70 -4.44 -24.62
N ALA A 19 30.21 -3.67 -23.66
CA ALA A 19 29.96 -2.22 -23.58
C ALA A 19 31.14 -1.34 -24.02
N VAL A 20 31.95 -1.74 -25.00
CA VAL A 20 32.92 -0.83 -25.64
C VAL A 20 33.07 -1.20 -27.12
N SER A 21 32.15 -0.75 -27.96
CA SER A 21 32.39 -0.41 -29.37
C SER A 21 31.06 -0.26 -30.11
N ALA A 22 30.59 0.99 -30.23
CA ALA A 22 29.91 1.49 -31.41
C ALA A 22 29.36 2.89 -31.11
N ARG A 23 29.99 3.92 -31.67
CA ARG A 23 29.37 4.97 -32.51
C ARG A 23 30.33 6.16 -32.63
N LEU A 24 31.27 6.01 -33.57
CA LEU A 24 31.74 7.11 -34.39
C LEU A 24 30.81 7.21 -35.62
N SER A 25 30.65 8.44 -36.11
CA SER A 25 29.98 8.84 -37.35
C SER A 25 28.45 8.93 -37.28
N ASP A 26 27.86 10.12 -37.31
CA ASP A 26 27.77 10.89 -38.55
C ASP A 26 27.36 12.35 -38.29
N ASP A 27 27.94 13.22 -39.10
CA ASP A 27 27.99 14.67 -38.98
C ASP A 27 26.81 15.27 -39.75
N LYS A 28 25.85 15.88 -39.05
CA LYS A 28 24.88 16.79 -39.68
C LYS A 28 24.72 18.04 -38.83
N LEU A 29 25.58 19.00 -39.14
CA LEU A 29 25.45 20.42 -38.83
C LEU A 29 24.03 20.93 -39.12
N LYS A 30 23.21 21.00 -38.08
CA LYS A 30 22.01 21.85 -38.05
C LYS A 30 22.44 23.18 -37.47
N THR A 31 22.46 24.19 -38.35
CA THR A 31 22.68 25.60 -38.05
C THR A 31 21.70 26.06 -36.97
N CYS A 32 22.21 26.33 -35.77
CA CYS A 32 21.46 26.99 -34.72
C CYS A 32 21.27 28.47 -35.08
N PRO A 33 20.06 29.04 -34.92
CA PRO A 33 19.86 30.47 -35.05
C PRO A 33 20.67 31.23 -33.99
N VAL A 34 21.38 32.25 -34.44
CA VAL A 34 22.20 33.17 -33.66
C VAL A 34 21.38 33.78 -32.51
N PRO A 35 21.83 33.71 -31.24
CA PRO A 35 21.18 34.39 -30.13
C PRO A 35 21.32 35.91 -30.29
N ILE A 36 20.18 36.61 -30.32
CA ILE A 36 20.12 38.07 -30.26
C ILE A 36 20.73 38.54 -28.92
N PRO A 37 21.65 39.53 -28.90
CA PRO A 37 22.20 40.08 -27.67
C PRO A 37 21.10 40.71 -26.82
N ARG A 38 20.76 40.07 -25.69
CA ARG A 38 19.88 40.69 -24.69
C ARG A 38 20.68 41.74 -23.94
N GLY A 39 20.19 42.97 -23.98
CA GLY A 39 20.78 44.12 -23.31
C GLY A 39 20.94 43.95 -21.79
N PRO A 40 21.68 44.86 -21.14
CA PRO A 40 22.07 44.76 -19.74
C PRO A 40 20.83 44.67 -18.83
N SER A 41 20.58 43.46 -18.34
CA SER A 41 19.57 43.18 -17.33
C SER A 41 19.94 43.91 -16.05
N SER A 42 19.14 44.92 -15.68
CA SER A 42 19.18 45.56 -14.37
C SER A 42 19.22 44.50 -13.27
N PHE A 43 20.27 44.53 -12.44
CA PHE A 43 20.43 43.70 -11.25
C PHE A 43 19.26 43.96 -10.29
N ARG A 44 18.17 43.19 -10.41
CA ARG A 44 17.15 43.12 -9.37
C ARG A 44 17.73 42.34 -8.21
N ILE A 45 17.98 43.03 -7.11
CA ILE A 45 18.31 42.45 -5.82
C ILE A 45 17.20 41.44 -5.48
N PRO A 46 17.51 40.15 -5.31
CA PRO A 46 16.51 39.15 -4.96
C PRO A 46 15.89 39.52 -3.61
N PRO A 47 14.55 39.46 -3.47
CA PRO A 47 13.89 39.77 -2.21
C PRO A 47 14.41 38.83 -1.12
N GLN A 48 14.98 39.39 -0.06
CA GLN A 48 15.41 38.66 1.13
C GLN A 48 14.23 37.82 1.65
N SER A 49 14.38 36.51 1.56
CA SER A 49 13.39 35.55 2.04
C SER A 49 13.34 35.63 3.57
N ARG A 50 12.23 36.17 4.09
CA ARG A 50 11.91 36.17 5.51
C ARG A 50 11.93 34.70 6.01
N PRO A 51 12.66 34.37 7.10
CA PRO A 51 12.71 33.01 7.61
C PRO A 51 11.31 32.60 8.05
N LYS A 52 10.71 31.66 7.32
CA LYS A 52 9.44 31.04 7.74
C LYS A 52 9.74 30.22 8.98
N ASN A 53 9.20 30.67 10.11
CA ASN A 53 9.24 29.99 11.38
C ASN A 53 8.52 28.64 11.22
N GLN A 54 9.27 27.59 10.89
CA GLN A 54 8.76 26.22 10.78
C GLN A 54 8.56 25.71 12.19
N GLN A 55 7.39 25.99 12.77
CA GLN A 55 6.95 25.30 13.98
C GLN A 55 6.91 23.80 13.66
N LEU A 56 7.80 23.04 14.31
CA LEU A 56 7.85 21.59 14.22
C LEU A 56 6.50 21.05 14.69
N LYS A 57 5.62 20.68 13.73
CA LYS A 57 4.38 19.98 14.05
C LYS A 57 4.76 18.64 14.64
N ALA A 58 4.39 18.42 15.90
CA ALA A 58 4.56 17.13 16.56
C ALA A 58 3.92 16.03 15.69
N PRO A 59 4.55 14.85 15.57
CA PRO A 59 4.00 13.75 14.78
C PRO A 59 2.65 13.33 15.36
N VAL A 60 1.65 13.22 14.50
CA VAL A 60 0.31 12.74 14.89
C VAL A 60 0.38 11.23 15.09
N LEU A 61 0.35 10.79 16.35
CA LEU A 61 0.37 9.38 16.71
C LEU A 61 -1.03 8.79 16.55
N ASN A 62 -1.19 7.86 15.61
CA ASN A 62 -2.47 7.19 15.39
C ASN A 62 -2.69 6.09 16.45
N PRO A 63 -3.89 5.98 17.04
CA PRO A 63 -4.22 4.88 17.94
C PRO A 63 -4.26 3.56 17.17
N VAL A 64 -3.89 2.47 17.84
CA VAL A 64 -4.10 1.11 17.32
C VAL A 64 -5.59 0.81 17.41
N ARG A 65 -6.17 0.27 16.34
CA ARG A 65 -7.60 -0.03 16.27
C ARG A 65 -7.82 -1.50 15.97
N LEU A 66 -8.76 -2.11 16.67
CA LEU A 66 -9.26 -3.45 16.41
C LEU A 66 -10.71 -3.35 15.94
N VAL A 67 -11.03 -4.08 14.88
CA VAL A 67 -12.38 -4.31 14.38
C VAL A 67 -12.81 -5.69 14.84
N VAL A 68 -13.81 -5.71 15.72
CA VAL A 68 -14.49 -6.92 16.17
C VAL A 68 -15.69 -7.08 15.26
N ARG A 69 -15.55 -7.99 14.30
CA ARG A 69 -16.61 -8.35 13.37
C ARG A 69 -17.38 -9.52 13.93
N PRO A 70 -18.67 -9.54 13.74
CA PRO A 70 -19.43 -10.73 14.01
C PRO A 70 -19.17 -11.78 12.93
N SER A 71 -19.16 -13.05 13.32
CA SER A 71 -18.80 -14.14 12.41
C SER A 71 -19.76 -15.33 12.56
N GLY A 72 -19.92 -16.12 11.48
CA GLY A 72 -20.72 -17.34 11.48
C GLY A 72 -22.07 -17.25 10.74
N LYS A 73 -22.60 -18.41 10.34
CA LYS A 73 -23.88 -18.52 9.58
C LYS A 73 -25.12 -18.14 10.40
N ARG A 74 -25.03 -18.18 11.74
CA ARG A 74 -26.12 -17.80 12.66
C ARG A 74 -26.37 -16.28 12.71
N TYR A 75 -25.52 -15.51 12.02
CA TYR A 75 -25.53 -14.05 11.97
C TYR A 75 -26.72 -13.41 11.22
N ALA A 76 -27.52 -14.19 10.49
CA ALA A 76 -28.59 -13.63 9.65
C ALA A 76 -29.72 -12.93 10.43
N GLN A 77 -29.75 -13.01 11.76
CA GLN A 77 -30.75 -12.39 12.62
C GLN A 77 -30.09 -11.39 13.59
N LYS A 78 -29.95 -10.12 13.14
CA LYS A 78 -29.69 -8.89 13.94
C LYS A 78 -28.82 -9.04 15.21
N PRO A 79 -27.50 -8.82 15.13
CA PRO A 79 -26.54 -9.33 16.12
C PRO A 79 -26.05 -8.30 17.15
N PHE A 80 -26.05 -7.00 16.81
CA PHE A 80 -25.62 -5.95 17.74
C PHE A 80 -26.78 -5.13 18.31
N ALA A 81 -28.04 -5.51 18.04
CA ALA A 81 -29.20 -4.88 18.68
C ALA A 81 -29.08 -4.97 20.22
N VAL A 82 -28.81 -6.18 20.74
CA VAL A 82 -27.68 -6.47 21.65
C VAL A 82 -27.10 -5.28 22.42
N ILE A 83 -26.05 -4.77 21.80
CA ILE A 83 -25.16 -3.74 22.31
C ILE A 83 -25.74 -2.34 22.11
N HIS A 84 -26.70 -2.14 21.21
CA HIS A 84 -27.38 -0.85 21.02
C HIS A 84 -28.42 -0.53 22.10
N ILE A 85 -28.96 -1.54 22.78
CA ILE A 85 -29.89 -1.36 23.92
C ILE A 85 -29.14 -0.79 25.14
N ALA A 86 -27.88 -1.18 25.23
CA ALA A 86 -26.87 -0.72 26.15
C ALA A 86 -26.32 0.64 25.69
N GLY A 87 -26.26 1.67 26.53
CA GLY A 87 -25.90 3.03 26.11
C GLY A 87 -24.53 3.14 25.39
N PRO A 88 -24.21 4.27 24.72
CA PRO A 88 -23.00 4.40 23.89
C PRO A 88 -21.68 4.15 24.63
N SER A 89 -21.66 4.28 25.96
CA SER A 89 -20.49 4.04 26.82
C SER A 89 -20.40 2.62 27.37
N GLU A 90 -21.46 1.81 27.27
CA GLU A 90 -21.52 0.51 27.93
C GLU A 90 -20.52 -0.51 27.39
N PRO A 91 -20.27 -0.62 26.06
CA PRO A 91 -19.24 -1.53 25.54
C PRO A 91 -17.85 -1.19 26.09
N TYR A 92 -17.57 0.10 26.29
CA TYR A 92 -16.34 0.57 26.90
C TYR A 92 -16.27 0.18 28.38
N GLN A 93 -17.36 0.34 29.14
CA GLN A 93 -17.39 -0.03 30.56
C GLN A 93 -17.21 -1.53 30.78
N ILE A 94 -17.90 -2.36 29.97
CA ILE A 94 -17.77 -3.81 29.99
C ILE A 94 -16.33 -4.22 29.69
N LEU A 95 -15.76 -3.75 28.57
CA LEU A 95 -14.40 -4.11 28.18
C LEU A 95 -13.34 -3.56 29.15
N SER A 96 -13.47 -2.32 29.61
CA SER A 96 -12.54 -1.72 30.58
C SER A 96 -12.58 -2.43 31.94
N ARG A 97 -13.74 -2.94 32.37
CA ARG A 97 -13.85 -3.79 33.56
C ARG A 97 -13.16 -5.13 33.33
N ALA A 98 -13.42 -5.79 32.20
CA ALA A 98 -12.79 -7.07 31.88
C ALA A 98 -11.25 -6.96 31.78
N MET A 99 -10.76 -5.90 31.15
CA MET A 99 -9.32 -5.61 31.04
C MET A 99 -8.67 -5.39 32.41
N ARG A 100 -9.34 -4.70 33.35
CA ARG A 100 -8.84 -4.49 34.73
C ARG A 100 -8.82 -5.77 35.55
N LEU A 101 -9.76 -6.69 35.31
CA LEU A 101 -9.83 -7.98 35.99
C LEU A 101 -8.85 -9.01 35.40
N SER A 102 -8.36 -8.80 34.18
CA SER A 102 -7.38 -9.66 33.54
C SER A 102 -5.96 -9.32 34.01
N PRO A 103 -5.22 -10.25 34.64
CA PRO A 103 -3.84 -10.01 35.08
C PRO A 103 -2.92 -9.57 33.93
N SER A 104 -3.13 -10.15 32.74
CA SER A 104 -2.34 -9.83 31.54
C SER A 104 -2.79 -8.55 30.84
N GLY A 105 -4.04 -8.11 31.06
CA GLY A 105 -4.59 -6.89 30.47
C GLY A 105 -4.19 -5.61 31.21
N CYS A 106 -3.63 -5.74 32.42
CA CYS A 106 -3.21 -4.61 33.23
C CYS A 106 -2.11 -3.80 32.53
N GLY A 107 -2.26 -2.47 32.49
CA GLY A 107 -1.32 -1.55 31.84
C GLY A 107 -1.59 -1.27 30.36
N ILE A 108 -2.53 -1.97 29.71
CA ILE A 108 -2.92 -1.66 28.34
C ILE A 108 -3.94 -0.52 28.33
N SER A 109 -3.60 0.59 27.68
CA SER A 109 -4.44 1.79 27.66
C SER A 109 -5.54 1.68 26.60
N LEU A 110 -6.77 1.43 27.06
CA LEU A 110 -7.99 1.44 26.25
C LEU A 110 -8.53 2.87 26.13
N LEU A 111 -8.50 3.43 24.92
CA LEU A 111 -8.94 4.80 24.65
C LEU A 111 -10.44 4.92 24.41
N GLY A 112 -11.05 3.90 23.82
CA GLY A 112 -12.47 3.97 23.47
C GLY A 112 -12.98 2.71 22.79
N VAL A 113 -14.29 2.51 22.88
CA VAL A 113 -15.02 1.44 22.20
C VAL A 113 -16.29 2.04 21.62
N HIS A 114 -16.56 1.80 20.33
CA HIS A 114 -17.80 2.26 19.69
C HIS A 114 -18.22 1.31 18.57
N VAL A 115 -19.49 1.36 18.17
CA VAL A 115 -20.01 0.59 17.02
C VAL A 115 -20.05 1.49 15.79
N ASN A 116 -19.56 1.02 14.65
CA ASN A 116 -19.62 1.76 13.39
C ASN A 116 -20.97 1.53 12.65
N ARG A 117 -21.20 2.26 11.54
CA ARG A 117 -22.43 2.13 10.74
C ARG A 117 -22.65 0.75 10.11
N SER A 118 -21.60 -0.05 10.03
CA SER A 118 -21.64 -1.42 9.52
C SER A 118 -21.77 -2.43 10.66
N GLU A 119 -22.19 -1.98 11.85
CA GLU A 119 -22.39 -2.81 13.05
C GLU A 119 -21.12 -3.56 13.49
N ASN A 120 -19.94 -3.00 13.26
CA ASN A 120 -18.70 -3.57 13.81
C ASN A 120 -18.31 -2.81 15.07
N LEU A 121 -17.86 -3.53 16.09
CA LEU A 121 -17.34 -2.94 17.30
C LEU A 121 -15.86 -2.55 17.07
N ILE A 122 -15.56 -1.28 17.24
CA ILE A 122 -14.24 -0.67 17.04
C ILE A 122 -13.63 -0.39 18.40
N VAL A 123 -12.54 -1.07 18.71
CA VAL A 123 -11.77 -0.91 19.95
C VAL A 123 -10.51 -0.11 19.63
N SER A 124 -10.32 1.02 20.32
CA SER A 124 -9.16 1.90 20.14
C SER A 124 -8.22 1.80 21.34
N LEU A 125 -6.94 1.52 21.07
CA LEU A 125 -5.86 1.39 22.04
C LEU A 125 -4.85 2.52 21.85
N ALA A 126 -4.07 2.81 22.88
CA ALA A 126 -2.99 3.78 22.78
C ALA A 126 -2.00 3.43 21.64
N HIS A 127 -1.36 4.47 21.09
CA HIS A 127 -0.27 4.29 20.14
C HIS A 127 0.87 3.48 20.78
N GLY A 128 1.60 2.70 19.99
CA GLY A 128 2.72 1.89 20.48
C GLY A 128 2.31 0.63 21.24
N THR A 129 1.02 0.27 21.25
CA THR A 129 0.57 -1.03 21.77
C THR A 129 1.21 -2.13 20.93
N SER A 130 1.95 -3.06 21.57
CA SER A 130 2.69 -4.11 20.89
C SER A 130 1.80 -5.25 20.40
N ASP A 131 2.26 -6.06 19.45
CA ASP A 131 1.50 -7.21 18.94
C ASP A 131 1.13 -8.22 20.04
N ALA A 132 2.00 -8.40 21.03
CA ALA A 132 1.71 -9.24 22.20
C ALA A 132 0.55 -8.67 23.04
N GLN A 133 0.53 -7.35 23.25
CA GLN A 133 -0.58 -6.68 23.93
C GLN A 133 -1.87 -6.73 23.11
N ILE A 134 -1.78 -6.60 21.78
CA ILE A 134 -2.92 -6.76 20.88
C ILE A 134 -3.51 -8.17 20.98
N ALA A 135 -2.67 -9.21 21.07
CA ALA A 135 -3.12 -10.59 21.25
C ALA A 135 -3.85 -10.78 22.60
N ILE A 136 -3.32 -10.21 23.68
CA ILE A 136 -3.96 -10.23 25.00
C ILE A 136 -5.32 -9.54 24.95
N VAL A 137 -5.39 -8.32 24.40
CA VAL A 137 -6.64 -7.57 24.26
C VAL A 137 -7.65 -8.35 23.43
N SER A 138 -7.20 -8.99 22.34
CA SER A 138 -8.07 -9.80 21.49
C SER A 138 -8.65 -10.98 22.25
N ALA A 139 -7.86 -11.66 23.10
CA ALA A 139 -8.36 -12.73 23.96
C ALA A 139 -9.39 -12.23 24.99
N VAL A 140 -9.16 -11.06 25.59
CA VAL A 140 -10.13 -10.44 26.52
C VAL A 140 -11.41 -10.03 25.81
N ILE A 141 -11.32 -9.45 24.61
CA ILE A 141 -12.49 -9.13 23.78
C ILE A 141 -13.27 -10.41 23.47
N GLN A 142 -12.59 -11.47 23.05
CA GLN A 142 -13.23 -12.75 22.73
C GLN A 142 -14.00 -13.30 23.94
N SER A 143 -13.37 -13.41 25.11
CA SER A 143 -14.01 -13.97 26.30
C SER A 143 -15.13 -13.10 26.85
N THR A 144 -15.05 -11.78 26.66
CA THR A 144 -16.05 -10.82 27.14
C THR A 144 -17.26 -10.77 26.23
N PHE A 145 -17.06 -10.70 24.91
CA PHE A 145 -18.14 -10.46 23.97
C PHE A 145 -18.70 -11.73 23.33
N ALA A 146 -17.95 -12.83 23.21
CA ALA A 146 -18.50 -14.06 22.61
C ALA A 146 -19.76 -14.57 23.34
N PRO A 147 -19.83 -14.61 24.69
CA PRO A 147 -21.04 -15.02 25.40
C PRO A 147 -22.21 -14.06 25.18
N LEU A 148 -21.93 -12.76 25.10
CA LEU A 148 -22.96 -11.71 24.89
C LEU A 148 -23.52 -11.74 23.46
N LEU A 149 -22.68 -12.10 22.49
CA LEU A 149 -23.01 -12.13 21.07
C LEU A 149 -23.60 -13.49 20.65
N GLY A 150 -23.35 -14.56 21.40
CA GLY A 150 -23.78 -15.91 21.06
C GLY A 150 -23.01 -16.53 19.88
N PHE A 151 -21.87 -15.96 19.50
CA PHE A 151 -20.96 -16.45 18.47
C PHE A 151 -19.53 -15.97 18.73
N ASP A 152 -18.56 -16.59 18.07
CA ASP A 152 -17.16 -16.18 18.11
C ASP A 152 -16.92 -14.98 17.18
N PRO A 153 -16.65 -13.77 17.71
CA PRO A 153 -16.33 -12.64 16.85
C PRO A 153 -15.00 -12.85 16.12
N LEU A 154 -14.94 -12.40 14.87
CA LEU A 154 -13.71 -12.26 14.11
C LEU A 154 -13.05 -10.93 14.48
N ILE A 155 -11.95 -10.99 15.22
CA ILE A 155 -11.18 -9.82 15.63
C ILE A 155 -10.03 -9.61 14.65
N THR A 156 -9.94 -8.42 14.07
CA THR A 156 -8.85 -8.04 13.15
C THR A 156 -8.36 -6.64 13.46
N GLN A 157 -7.08 -6.35 13.27
CA GLN A 157 -6.58 -4.97 13.35
C GLN A 157 -7.10 -4.12 12.18
N ASP A 158 -7.54 -2.90 12.46
CA ASP A 158 -7.93 -1.89 11.46
C ASP A 158 -6.67 -1.26 10.85
N ILE A 159 -5.95 -2.05 10.06
CA ILE A 159 -4.73 -1.59 9.40
C ILE A 159 -5.12 -0.81 8.16
N LYS A 160 -4.70 0.46 8.10
CA LYS A 160 -4.86 1.29 6.91
C LYS A 160 -4.14 0.63 5.74
N TRP A 161 -4.78 0.68 4.58
CA TRP A 161 -4.19 0.23 3.33
C TRP A 161 -4.16 1.40 2.35
N SER A 162 -3.17 1.36 1.46
CA SER A 162 -3.02 2.32 0.38
C SER A 162 -3.29 1.63 -0.95
N LYS A 163 -3.98 2.34 -1.84
CA LYS A 163 -4.26 1.89 -3.21
C LYS A 163 -3.53 2.76 -4.21
N PHE A 164 -2.93 2.10 -5.19
CA PHE A 164 -2.19 2.76 -6.25
C PHE A 164 -2.63 2.27 -7.62
N MET A 165 -2.46 3.14 -8.60
CA MET A 165 -2.56 2.83 -10.01
C MET A 165 -1.17 2.92 -10.63
N VAL A 166 -0.84 1.94 -11.44
CA VAL A 166 0.35 1.95 -12.28
C VAL A 166 -0.10 2.19 -13.71
N SER A 167 0.38 3.26 -14.34
CA SER A 167 0.05 3.63 -15.72
C SER A 167 1.23 3.48 -16.66
N SER A 168 0.95 3.50 -17.96
CA SER A 168 1.92 3.29 -19.03
C SER A 168 2.55 1.90 -19.01
N VAL A 169 1.81 0.89 -18.52
CA VAL A 169 2.28 -0.49 -18.46
C VAL A 169 2.15 -1.10 -19.86
N PRO A 170 3.24 -1.63 -20.46
CA PRO A 170 3.15 -2.37 -21.72
C PRO A 170 2.16 -3.52 -21.59
N THR A 171 1.32 -3.70 -22.60
CA THR A 171 0.25 -4.71 -22.54
C THR A 171 0.66 -6.03 -23.18
N ARG A 172 1.64 -6.01 -24.10
CA ARG A 172 2.06 -7.15 -24.91
C ARG A 172 3.48 -6.94 -25.41
N SER A 173 4.21 -8.03 -25.69
CA SER A 173 5.58 -7.96 -26.24
C SER A 173 5.62 -7.50 -27.71
N ALA A 174 4.58 -7.84 -28.48
CA ALA A 174 4.42 -7.44 -29.88
C ALA A 174 2.92 -7.21 -30.20
N PRO A 175 2.57 -6.42 -31.24
CA PRO A 175 1.17 -6.09 -31.55
C PRO A 175 0.22 -7.29 -31.74
N SER A 176 0.72 -8.40 -32.29
CA SER A 176 -0.05 -9.63 -32.54
C SER A 176 -0.15 -10.58 -31.33
N GLN A 177 0.64 -10.35 -30.28
CA GLN A 177 0.65 -11.20 -29.09
C GLN A 177 -0.52 -10.86 -28.16
N PRO A 178 -0.99 -11.82 -27.34
CA PRO A 178 -2.04 -11.55 -26.37
C PRO A 178 -1.59 -10.54 -25.31
N THR A 179 -2.57 -9.95 -24.62
CA THR A 179 -2.31 -9.11 -23.45
C THR A 179 -1.68 -9.96 -22.34
N PHE A 180 -0.66 -9.42 -21.65
CA PHE A 180 -0.04 -10.08 -20.49
C PHE A 180 -1.08 -10.45 -19.43
N SER A 181 -0.95 -11.65 -18.89
CA SER A 181 -1.82 -12.15 -17.82
C SER A 181 -1.60 -11.37 -16.52
N GLU A 182 -2.54 -11.48 -15.57
CA GLU A 182 -2.39 -10.81 -14.27
C GLU A 182 -1.20 -11.37 -13.48
N GLU A 183 -0.87 -12.65 -13.68
CA GLU A 183 0.29 -13.33 -13.09
C GLU A 183 1.61 -12.80 -13.66
N GLU A 184 1.70 -12.62 -14.98
CA GLU A 184 2.88 -12.03 -15.64
C GLU A 184 3.10 -10.58 -15.19
N VAL A 185 2.01 -9.81 -15.10
CA VAL A 185 2.02 -8.44 -14.57
C VAL A 185 2.50 -8.45 -13.12
N PHE A 186 1.99 -9.37 -12.29
CA PHE A 186 2.39 -9.46 -10.89
C PHE A 186 3.86 -9.85 -10.72
N ALA A 187 4.35 -10.83 -11.51
CA ALA A 187 5.74 -11.26 -11.50
C ALA A 187 6.68 -10.11 -11.92
N SER A 188 6.40 -9.43 -13.04
CA SER A 188 7.20 -8.27 -13.46
C SER A 188 7.13 -7.13 -12.46
N PHE A 189 5.99 -6.93 -11.80
CA PHE A 189 5.83 -5.90 -10.78
C PHE A 189 6.68 -6.20 -9.54
N LYS A 190 6.64 -7.45 -9.03
CA LYS A 190 7.44 -7.90 -7.86
C LYS A 190 8.93 -7.94 -8.12
N ALA A 191 9.39 -7.94 -9.38
CA ALA A 191 10.80 -7.82 -9.71
C ALA A 191 11.41 -6.47 -9.29
N ASN A 192 10.61 -5.42 -9.10
CA ASN A 192 11.09 -4.12 -8.62
C ASN A 192 11.47 -4.21 -7.12
N PRO A 193 12.67 -3.81 -6.69
CA PRO A 193 13.11 -3.93 -5.30
C PRO A 193 12.18 -3.26 -4.28
N SER A 194 11.64 -2.08 -4.61
CA SER A 194 10.68 -1.35 -3.77
C SER A 194 9.34 -2.08 -3.59
N MET A 195 9.02 -3.04 -4.45
CA MET A 195 7.78 -3.83 -4.40
C MET A 195 7.95 -5.16 -3.65
N GLN A 196 9.19 -5.63 -3.44
CA GLN A 196 9.45 -6.94 -2.82
C GLN A 196 8.99 -6.97 -1.36
N ALA A 197 9.24 -5.90 -0.61
CA ALA A 197 8.90 -5.78 0.81
C ALA A 197 7.42 -5.42 1.09
N LEU A 198 6.61 -5.16 0.06
CA LEU A 198 5.22 -4.75 0.27
C LEU A 198 4.33 -5.93 0.66
N SER A 199 3.58 -5.74 1.77
CA SER A 199 2.46 -6.60 2.15
C SER A 199 1.23 -6.28 1.29
N ILE A 200 1.21 -6.83 0.08
CA ILE A 200 0.14 -6.61 -0.90
C ILE A 200 -1.14 -7.31 -0.42
N THR A 201 -2.20 -6.52 -0.20
CA THR A 201 -3.53 -7.00 0.21
C THR A 201 -4.43 -7.30 -0.98
N ARG A 202 -4.19 -6.64 -2.12
CA ARG A 202 -4.84 -6.93 -3.39
C ARG A 202 -3.81 -6.94 -4.50
N ALA A 203 -3.66 -8.09 -5.14
CA ALA A 203 -2.78 -8.28 -6.28
C ALA A 203 -3.09 -7.28 -7.41
N PRO A 204 -2.08 -6.94 -8.25
CA PRO A 204 -2.28 -6.19 -9.48
C PRO A 204 -3.45 -6.73 -10.31
N ARG A 205 -4.39 -5.84 -10.62
CA ARG A 205 -5.53 -6.15 -11.49
C ARG A 205 -5.69 -5.07 -12.55
N TRP A 206 -5.81 -5.46 -13.80
CA TRP A 206 -6.02 -4.52 -14.90
C TRP A 206 -7.26 -3.64 -14.64
N VAL A 207 -7.14 -2.33 -14.91
CA VAL A 207 -8.27 -1.38 -14.79
C VAL A 207 -9.31 -1.66 -15.86
N ARG A 208 -8.86 -2.09 -17.05
CA ARG A 208 -9.72 -2.52 -18.16
C ARG A 208 -9.75 -4.04 -18.22
N ASN A 209 -10.83 -4.61 -18.76
CA ASN A 209 -10.87 -6.05 -19.04
C ASN A 209 -9.73 -6.39 -20.03
N PRO A 210 -8.84 -7.36 -19.72
CA PRO A 210 -7.71 -7.73 -20.58
C PRO A 210 -8.08 -7.98 -22.05
N ALA A 211 -9.24 -8.60 -22.30
CA ALA A 211 -9.75 -8.89 -23.65
C ALA A 211 -10.14 -7.62 -24.43
N SER A 212 -10.41 -6.51 -23.74
CA SER A 212 -10.79 -5.23 -24.34
C SER A 212 -9.61 -4.26 -24.54
N ILE A 213 -8.40 -4.64 -24.12
CA ILE A 213 -7.22 -3.79 -24.23
C ILE A 213 -6.67 -3.88 -25.65
N SER A 214 -6.96 -2.88 -26.48
CA SER A 214 -6.43 -2.77 -27.85
C SER A 214 -5.15 -1.93 -27.97
N GLY A 215 -4.89 -1.05 -26.99
CA GLY A 215 -3.71 -0.19 -26.98
C GLY A 215 -2.42 -0.92 -26.59
N ALA A 216 -1.27 -0.31 -26.92
CA ALA A 216 0.05 -0.82 -26.52
C ALA A 216 0.34 -0.68 -25.02
N HIS A 217 -0.36 0.23 -24.35
CA HIS A 217 -0.21 0.51 -22.93
C HIS A 217 -1.57 0.52 -22.23
N SER A 218 -1.57 0.12 -20.96
CA SER A 218 -2.75 0.15 -20.10
C SER A 218 -2.36 0.53 -18.67
N SER A 219 -3.25 0.28 -17.73
CA SER A 219 -3.03 0.56 -16.31
C SER A 219 -3.65 -0.54 -15.46
N PHE A 220 -3.04 -0.83 -14.32
CA PHE A 220 -3.59 -1.73 -13.30
C PHE A 220 -3.62 -1.02 -11.95
N THR A 221 -4.36 -1.60 -11.02
CA THR A 221 -4.36 -1.16 -9.61
C THR A 221 -3.93 -2.28 -8.69
N PHE A 222 -3.33 -1.92 -7.57
CA PHE A 222 -3.00 -2.84 -6.48
C PHE A 222 -3.21 -2.15 -5.14
N SER A 223 -3.24 -2.93 -4.06
CA SER A 223 -3.38 -2.40 -2.69
C SER A 223 -2.43 -3.12 -1.74
N PHE A 224 -1.93 -2.41 -0.75
CA PHE A 224 -0.98 -2.91 0.23
C PHE A 224 -1.24 -2.28 1.61
N LEU A 225 -0.75 -2.93 2.67
CA LEU A 225 -0.82 -2.39 4.02
C LEU A 225 0.11 -1.17 4.14
N ASP A 226 -0.42 -0.07 4.65
CA ASP A 226 0.29 1.19 4.83
C ASP A 226 -0.20 1.87 6.12
N PRO A 227 0.23 1.35 7.29
CA PRO A 227 -0.34 1.73 8.59
C PRO A 227 -0.23 3.22 8.88
N ASP A 228 0.89 3.84 8.48
CA ASP A 228 1.24 5.23 8.78
C ASP A 228 1.26 6.15 7.55
N GLY A 229 1.13 5.62 6.32
CA GLY A 229 1.21 6.40 5.09
C GLY A 229 2.65 6.64 4.59
N SER A 230 3.66 6.16 5.31
CA SER A 230 5.06 6.37 4.96
C SER A 230 5.42 5.62 3.68
N ILE A 231 4.88 4.41 3.51
CA ILE A 231 5.13 3.56 2.34
C ILE A 231 4.55 4.23 1.10
N SER A 232 3.29 4.70 1.13
CA SER A 232 2.72 5.42 -0.02
C SER A 232 3.50 6.68 -0.39
N THR A 233 4.01 7.41 0.60
CA THR A 233 4.83 8.62 0.37
C THR A 233 6.17 8.29 -0.27
N SER A 234 6.82 7.22 0.17
CA SER A 234 8.08 6.73 -0.40
C SER A 234 7.88 6.21 -1.82
N LEU A 235 6.88 5.35 -2.02
CA LEU A 235 6.58 4.74 -3.32
C LEU A 235 6.25 5.78 -4.39
N ALA A 236 5.54 6.85 -4.05
CA ALA A 236 5.20 7.92 -4.98
C ALA A 236 6.44 8.62 -5.60
N LYS A 237 7.62 8.47 -4.98
CA LYS A 237 8.89 9.01 -5.47
C LYS A 237 9.77 7.97 -6.18
N SER A 238 9.38 6.69 -6.11
CA SER A 238 10.16 5.59 -6.68
C SER A 238 9.94 5.48 -8.19
N SER A 239 11.03 5.20 -8.92
CA SER A 239 10.96 4.79 -10.32
C SER A 239 10.69 3.30 -10.40
N LEU A 240 9.72 2.89 -11.22
CA LEU A 240 9.37 1.50 -11.44
C LEU A 240 9.51 1.15 -12.91
N PHE A 241 9.82 -0.12 -13.17
CA PHE A 241 9.95 -0.66 -14.51
C PHE A 241 9.11 -1.93 -14.63
N MET A 242 8.45 -2.10 -15.76
CA MET A 242 7.70 -3.31 -16.08
C MET A 242 7.93 -3.67 -17.53
N PHE A 243 8.22 -4.95 -17.78
CA PHE A 243 8.51 -5.46 -19.12
C PHE A 243 9.56 -4.63 -19.88
N GLY A 244 10.59 -4.14 -19.17
CA GLY A 244 11.68 -3.32 -19.72
C GLY A 244 11.37 -1.84 -19.94
N ALA A 245 10.15 -1.37 -19.65
CA ALA A 245 9.76 0.03 -19.82
C ALA A 245 9.51 0.74 -18.47
N PRO A 246 9.79 2.05 -18.36
CA PRO A 246 9.43 2.83 -17.18
C PRO A 246 7.91 2.98 -17.07
N VAL A 247 7.39 2.86 -15.85
CA VAL A 247 5.96 3.03 -15.56
C VAL A 247 5.74 4.11 -14.50
N HIS A 248 4.52 4.66 -14.46
CA HIS A 248 4.21 5.74 -13.52
C HIS A 248 3.28 5.26 -12.43
N LEU A 249 3.66 5.55 -11.19
CA LEU A 249 2.89 5.22 -10.01
C LEU A 249 2.08 6.44 -9.56
N LYS A 250 0.77 6.29 -9.41
CA LYS A 250 -0.14 7.33 -8.92
C LYS A 250 -1.01 6.81 -7.79
N ARG A 251 -1.09 7.57 -6.69
CA ARG A 251 -2.02 7.26 -5.61
C ARG A 251 -3.45 7.27 -6.14
N TRP A 252 -4.18 6.19 -5.89
CA TRP A 252 -5.58 6.09 -6.28
C TRP A 252 -6.40 7.00 -5.36
N VAL A 253 -7.18 7.89 -5.95
CA VAL A 253 -8.14 8.73 -5.25
C VAL A 253 -9.51 8.26 -5.65
N ASP A 254 -10.26 7.70 -4.70
CA ASP A 254 -11.64 7.33 -4.95
C ASP A 254 -12.44 8.58 -5.30
N LYS A 255 -13.00 8.61 -6.50
CA LYS A 255 -13.92 9.67 -6.88
C LYS A 255 -15.16 9.50 -5.99
N PRO A 256 -15.65 10.57 -5.33
CA PRO A 256 -16.90 10.50 -4.61
C PRO A 256 -17.97 9.99 -5.58
N ARG A 257 -18.71 8.96 -5.16
CA ARG A 257 -19.80 8.42 -5.95
C ARG A 257 -20.80 9.57 -6.14
N GLN A 258 -20.98 10.03 -7.37
CA GLN A 258 -22.03 11.00 -7.66
C GLN A 258 -23.36 10.32 -7.33
N THR A 259 -23.96 10.68 -6.22
CA THR A 259 -25.34 10.32 -5.91
C THR A 259 -26.19 10.99 -6.98
N ARG A 260 -26.79 10.19 -7.86
CA ARG A 260 -27.84 10.68 -8.75
C ARG A 260 -28.98 11.14 -7.85
N SER A 261 -29.14 12.46 -7.76
CA SER A 261 -30.30 13.13 -7.18
C SER A 261 -31.52 12.89 -8.06
#